data_AF-A0A5N6K3P0-F1
#
_entry.id   AF-A0A5N6K3P0-F1
#
_cell.length_a   1.000
_cell.length_b   1.000
_cell.length_c   1.000
_cell.angle_alpha   90.00
_cell.angle_beta   90.00
_cell.angle_gamma   90.00
#
_symmetry.space_group_name_H-M   'P 1'
#
loop_
_entity.id
_entity.type
_entity.pdbx_description
1 polymer ?
#
loop_
_entity_poly.entity_id
_entity_poly.type
_entity_poly.pdbx_seq_one_letter_code
_entity_poly.pdbx_strand_id
1 'polypeptide(L)'
;MMNWPDPDECFEYEDTEMSTRARKEEILDTILSFCCSYIKDTLRKPQDESMGALVNIWDVFMNVAQVIEWTDPFHDRLICLLLWTKEFEVLRRTIQPEEINTRSAWECHRLVEVVQDSWKELIFAPHDTLAKQCNLASFTSTALAVGSHDWLGITALWYLHQALEMSDSMTVRLAPTTIIWIRTAGAKLLTFSILEKKWENKNFDNDSLDVASLQIPGILAEVAGVTDHGFSLKRWFFWKSRFERLSLDEDEETRIWAMDTVGYMTQFDSMLYYGMSEGVKIEGESTLRERNENKRRKTDESKANKEGHVYCKLEADENDDGQLTSTMKMATALEDKRLRLLLRQKD
;
A
#
# COMPACT_ATOMS: atom_id res chain seq x y z
N MET A 1 -19.51 57.79 12.68
CA MET A 1 -18.09 57.42 12.73
C MET A 1 -18.01 55.93 12.45
N MET A 2 -17.55 55.56 11.25
CA MET A 2 -17.28 54.17 10.88
C MET A 2 -15.91 53.78 11.47
N ASN A 3 -15.87 52.66 12.19
CA ASN A 3 -14.62 51.98 12.51
C ASN A 3 -14.26 51.08 11.32
N TRP A 4 -13.08 51.29 10.77
CA TRP A 4 -12.41 50.33 9.89
C TRP A 4 -11.56 49.39 10.76
N PRO A 5 -11.46 48.08 10.44
CA PRO A 5 -10.54 47.18 11.11
C PRO A 5 -9.10 47.36 10.61
N ASP A 6 -8.16 47.09 11.51
CA ASP A 6 -6.70 47.05 11.29
C ASP A 6 -6.33 46.00 10.22
N PRO A 7 -5.42 46.31 9.26
CA PRO A 7 -5.03 45.40 8.19
C PRO A 7 -3.72 44.63 8.44
N ASP A 8 -3.34 44.33 9.69
CA ASP A 8 -2.02 43.75 10.01
C ASP A 8 -2.02 42.30 10.52
N GLU A 9 -3.12 41.54 10.39
CA GLU A 9 -3.16 40.10 10.73
C GLU A 9 -2.97 39.16 9.51
N CYS A 10 -2.72 39.66 8.30
CA CYS A 10 -2.67 38.84 7.08
C CYS A 10 -1.27 38.45 6.58
N PHE A 11 -0.16 38.96 7.13
CA PHE A 11 1.17 38.77 6.52
C PHE A 11 2.09 37.74 7.21
N GLU A 12 1.81 37.29 8.44
CA GLU A 12 2.72 36.34 9.13
C GLU A 12 2.56 34.87 8.66
N TYR A 13 1.43 34.54 8.02
CA TYR A 13 1.19 33.18 7.51
C TYR A 13 1.96 32.89 6.21
N GLU A 14 2.06 33.85 5.29
CA GLU A 14 2.72 33.64 4.00
C GLU A 14 4.24 33.47 4.13
N ASP A 15 4.90 34.21 5.03
CA ASP A 15 6.35 34.14 5.22
C ASP A 15 6.81 32.79 5.83
N THR A 16 5.99 32.22 6.72
CA THR A 16 6.28 30.91 7.34
C THR A 16 6.09 29.76 6.34
N GLU A 17 5.08 29.84 5.49
CA GLU A 17 4.82 28.86 4.44
C GLU A 17 5.88 28.90 3.34
N MET A 18 6.29 30.10 2.91
CA MET A 18 7.38 30.29 1.94
C MET A 18 8.72 29.75 2.48
N SER A 19 9.03 30.01 3.76
CA SER A 19 10.23 29.49 4.42
C SER A 19 10.23 27.96 4.49
N THR A 20 9.08 27.37 4.83
CA THR A 20 8.91 25.91 4.91
C THR A 20 9.06 25.25 3.54
N ARG A 21 8.49 25.87 2.49
CA ARG A 21 8.63 25.41 1.11
C ARG A 21 10.07 25.51 0.62
N ALA A 22 10.75 26.63 0.85
CA ALA A 22 12.15 26.80 0.46
C ALA A 22 13.06 25.74 1.11
N ARG A 23 12.86 25.46 2.39
CA ARG A 23 13.58 24.40 3.10
C ARG A 23 13.32 23.01 2.53
N LYS A 24 12.07 22.72 2.13
CA LYS A 24 11.70 21.45 1.48
C LYS A 24 12.41 21.28 0.14
N GLU A 25 12.46 22.33 -0.69
CA GLU A 25 13.21 22.28 -1.96
C GLU A 25 14.71 22.09 -1.72
N GLU A 26 15.30 22.77 -0.72
CA GLU A 26 16.70 22.58 -0.34
C GLU A 26 17.00 21.13 0.07
N ILE A 27 16.07 20.49 0.80
CA ILE A 27 16.17 19.07 1.14
C ILE A 27 16.14 18.21 -0.13
N LEU A 28 15.21 18.45 -1.08
CA LEU A 28 15.18 17.70 -2.34
C LEU A 28 16.46 17.86 -3.15
N ASP A 29 16.95 19.09 -3.29
CA ASP A 29 18.18 19.38 -4.02
C ASP A 29 19.37 18.68 -3.37
N THR A 30 19.40 18.62 -2.03
CA THR A 30 20.42 17.90 -1.27
C THR A 30 20.34 16.39 -1.52
N ILE A 31 19.14 15.79 -1.43
CA ILE A 31 18.95 14.36 -1.68
C ILE A 31 19.28 14.03 -3.15
N LEU A 32 18.82 14.86 -4.09
CA LEU A 32 19.08 14.68 -5.52
C LEU A 32 20.57 14.78 -5.82
N SER A 33 21.26 15.78 -5.28
CA SER A 33 22.71 15.94 -5.41
C SER A 33 23.45 14.74 -4.83
N PHE A 34 23.04 14.27 -3.65
CA PHE A 34 23.57 13.06 -3.02
C PHE A 34 23.37 11.82 -3.91
N CYS A 35 22.16 11.60 -4.40
CA CYS A 35 21.83 10.51 -5.30
C CYS A 35 22.60 10.58 -6.62
N CYS A 36 22.76 11.78 -7.20
CA CYS A 36 23.53 12.00 -8.42
C CYS A 36 25.03 11.77 -8.20
N SER A 37 25.58 12.21 -7.07
CA SER A 37 26.97 11.94 -6.68
C SER A 37 27.20 10.44 -6.51
N TYR A 38 26.28 9.76 -5.82
CA TYR A 38 26.28 8.31 -5.68
C TYR A 38 26.28 7.61 -7.04
N ILE A 39 25.38 8.00 -7.92
CA ILE A 39 25.27 7.47 -9.28
C ILE A 39 26.60 7.63 -10.03
N LYS A 40 27.22 8.82 -9.97
CA LYS A 40 28.51 9.08 -10.64
C LYS A 40 29.64 8.25 -10.05
N ASP A 41 29.67 8.09 -8.73
CA ASP A 41 30.71 7.34 -8.03
C ASP A 41 30.56 5.83 -8.27
N THR A 42 29.35 5.32 -8.27
CA THR A 42 29.07 3.91 -8.48
C THR A 42 29.36 3.47 -9.91
N LEU A 43 29.16 4.33 -10.92
CA LEU A 43 29.65 4.10 -12.28
C LEU A 43 31.18 3.93 -12.37
N ARG A 44 31.94 4.34 -11.35
CA ARG A 44 33.40 4.32 -11.33
C ARG A 44 33.99 3.25 -10.40
N LYS A 45 33.18 2.65 -9.53
CA LYS A 45 33.61 1.81 -8.40
C LYS A 45 33.05 0.38 -8.49
N PRO A 46 33.73 -0.62 -7.91
CA PRO A 46 33.24 -2.00 -7.84
C PRO A 46 31.95 -2.13 -6.99
N GLN A 47 31.18 -3.20 -7.23
CA GLN A 47 29.81 -3.38 -6.75
C GLN A 47 29.64 -3.34 -5.22
N ASP A 48 30.61 -3.84 -4.44
CA ASP A 48 30.49 -3.88 -2.97
C ASP A 48 30.44 -2.48 -2.33
N GLU A 49 31.15 -1.50 -2.91
CA GLU A 49 31.06 -0.09 -2.50
C GLU A 49 29.71 0.53 -2.90
N SER A 50 29.05 -0.01 -3.93
CA SER A 50 27.72 0.43 -4.37
C SER A 50 26.62 0.01 -3.39
N MET A 51 26.71 -1.18 -2.78
CA MET A 51 25.69 -1.65 -1.84
C MET A 51 25.62 -0.80 -0.56
N GLY A 52 26.78 -0.42 0.00
CA GLY A 52 26.85 0.43 1.19
C GLY A 52 26.25 1.82 0.96
N ALA A 53 26.43 2.39 -0.23
CA ALA A 53 25.90 3.72 -0.50
C ALA A 53 24.42 3.71 -0.92
N LEU A 54 23.87 2.60 -1.43
CA LEU A 54 22.41 2.44 -1.56
C LEU A 54 21.71 2.38 -0.19
N VAL A 55 22.32 1.69 0.78
CA VAL A 55 21.86 1.70 2.17
C VAL A 55 21.79 3.13 2.71
N ASN A 56 22.81 3.94 2.46
CA ASN A 56 22.81 5.36 2.86
C ASN A 56 21.71 6.18 2.16
N ILE A 57 21.41 5.92 0.88
CA ILE A 57 20.31 6.58 0.18
C ILE A 57 18.98 6.29 0.89
N TRP A 58 18.70 5.03 1.18
CA TRP A 58 17.47 4.66 1.86
C TRP A 58 17.39 5.21 3.27
N ASP A 59 18.49 5.22 4.02
CA ASP A 59 18.55 5.87 5.33
C ASP A 59 18.18 7.36 5.24
N VAL A 60 18.71 8.09 4.25
CA VAL A 60 18.32 9.49 4.01
C VAL A 60 16.83 9.61 3.70
N PHE A 61 16.27 8.75 2.85
CA PHE A 61 14.83 8.75 2.56
C PHE A 61 13.99 8.45 3.80
N MET A 62 14.36 7.45 4.62
CA MET A 62 13.66 7.11 5.86
C MET A 62 13.68 8.31 6.84
N ASN A 63 14.85 8.91 7.04
CA ASN A 63 15.02 10.05 7.95
C ASN A 63 14.19 11.26 7.51
N VAL A 64 14.19 11.58 6.22
CA VAL A 64 13.40 12.71 5.69
C VAL A 64 11.91 12.39 5.75
N ALA A 65 11.50 11.17 5.38
CA ALA A 65 10.10 10.75 5.42
C ALA A 65 9.49 10.86 6.82
N GLN A 66 10.24 10.58 7.88
CA GLN A 66 9.74 10.70 9.26
C GLN A 66 9.41 12.15 9.68
N VAL A 67 10.06 13.14 9.09
CA VAL A 67 9.91 14.56 9.46
C VAL A 67 8.75 15.22 8.71
N ILE A 68 8.37 14.68 7.56
CA ILE A 68 7.40 15.29 6.65
C ILE A 68 6.02 14.73 6.93
N GLU A 69 5.07 15.64 7.18
CA GLU A 69 3.69 15.27 7.48
C GLU A 69 3.12 14.33 6.42
N TRP A 70 2.46 13.25 6.86
CA TRP A 70 2.00 12.16 6.00
C TRP A 70 1.00 12.57 4.91
N THR A 71 0.31 13.70 5.10
CA THR A 71 -0.62 14.33 4.14
C THR A 71 0.07 15.27 3.15
N ASP A 72 1.35 15.55 3.36
CA ASP A 72 2.09 16.52 2.55
C ASP A 72 2.41 15.93 1.17
N PRO A 73 2.08 16.64 0.07
CA PRO A 73 2.40 16.18 -1.29
C PRO A 73 3.91 16.06 -1.57
N PHE A 74 4.76 16.54 -0.67
CA PHE A 74 6.20 16.31 -0.75
C PHE A 74 6.57 14.82 -0.69
N HIS A 75 5.75 13.98 -0.05
CA HIS A 75 5.94 12.51 -0.12
C HIS A 75 5.98 12.01 -1.57
N ASP A 76 5.12 12.52 -2.45
CA ASP A 76 5.10 12.14 -3.87
C ASP A 76 6.41 12.49 -4.58
N ARG A 77 7.03 13.62 -4.20
CA ARG A 77 8.33 14.04 -4.76
C ARG A 77 9.46 13.14 -4.28
N LEU A 78 9.45 12.76 -3.01
CA LEU A 78 10.38 11.76 -2.47
C LEU A 78 10.23 10.42 -3.17
N ILE A 79 8.99 9.97 -3.42
CA ILE A 79 8.71 8.73 -4.15
C ILE A 79 9.20 8.81 -5.60
N CYS A 80 8.97 9.93 -6.29
CA CYS A 80 9.50 10.16 -7.63
C CYS A 80 11.03 10.06 -7.66
N LEU A 81 11.71 10.66 -6.68
CA LEU A 81 13.16 10.61 -6.58
C LEU A 81 13.67 9.19 -6.27
N LEU A 82 12.98 8.47 -5.38
CA LEU A 82 13.28 7.06 -5.09
C LEU A 82 13.14 6.19 -6.36
N LEU A 83 12.04 6.33 -7.09
CA LEU A 83 11.84 5.60 -8.35
C LEU A 83 12.89 5.96 -9.40
N TRP A 84 13.26 7.25 -9.50
CA TRP A 84 14.30 7.69 -10.41
C TRP A 84 15.66 7.03 -10.08
N THR A 85 16.03 6.95 -8.80
CA THR A 85 17.27 6.27 -8.40
C THR A 85 17.27 4.78 -8.72
N LYS A 86 16.10 4.11 -8.64
CA LYS A 86 15.93 2.71 -9.04
C LYS A 86 16.08 2.52 -10.54
N GLU A 87 15.35 3.31 -11.34
CA GLU A 87 15.42 3.24 -12.80
C GLU A 87 16.82 3.54 -13.33
N PHE A 88 17.55 4.42 -12.65
CA PHE A 88 18.94 4.69 -12.99
C PHE A 88 19.83 3.44 -12.86
N GLU A 89 19.65 2.63 -11.81
CA GLU A 89 20.41 1.38 -11.70
C GLU A 89 20.07 0.39 -12.83
N VAL A 90 18.80 0.29 -13.21
CA VAL A 90 18.38 -0.54 -14.34
C VAL A 90 19.07 -0.08 -15.63
N LEU A 91 19.12 1.24 -15.86
CA LEU A 91 19.82 1.82 -17.00
C LEU A 91 21.32 1.52 -16.96
N ARG A 92 21.98 1.66 -15.80
CA ARG A 92 23.40 1.32 -15.63
C ARG A 92 23.69 -0.13 -16.04
N ARG A 93 22.91 -1.08 -15.53
CA ARG A 93 23.07 -2.52 -15.86
C ARG A 93 22.90 -2.81 -17.34
N THR A 94 22.07 -2.02 -18.01
CA THR A 94 21.87 -2.11 -19.46
C THR A 94 23.10 -1.60 -20.23
N ILE A 95 23.78 -0.58 -19.70
CA ILE A 95 24.98 0.02 -20.32
C ILE A 95 26.25 -0.78 -20.00
N GLN A 96 26.31 -1.47 -18.86
CA GLN A 96 27.45 -2.28 -18.41
C GLN A 96 27.03 -3.76 -18.27
N PRO A 97 26.98 -4.51 -19.39
CA PRO A 97 26.44 -5.87 -19.40
C PRO A 97 27.23 -6.85 -18.53
N GLU A 98 28.51 -6.55 -18.26
CA GLU A 98 29.35 -7.34 -17.37
C GLU A 98 28.78 -7.42 -15.94
N GLU A 99 27.97 -6.42 -15.55
CA GLU A 99 27.28 -6.36 -14.26
C GLU A 99 25.88 -7.01 -14.25
N ILE A 100 25.42 -7.57 -15.38
CA ILE A 100 24.08 -8.21 -15.48
C ILE A 100 24.02 -9.50 -14.66
N ASN A 101 25.13 -10.24 -14.58
CA ASN A 101 25.20 -11.50 -13.81
C ASN A 101 25.29 -11.27 -12.30
N THR A 102 25.45 -10.03 -11.87
CA THR A 102 25.48 -9.63 -10.47
C THR A 102 24.11 -9.15 -10.01
N ARG A 103 23.69 -9.63 -8.83
CA ARG A 103 22.37 -9.35 -8.24
C ARG A 103 22.10 -7.84 -8.16
N SER A 104 20.82 -7.45 -8.25
CA SER A 104 20.39 -6.05 -8.04
C SER A 104 20.93 -5.50 -6.72
N ALA A 105 21.60 -4.34 -6.72
CA ALA A 105 21.91 -3.69 -5.46
C ALA A 105 20.60 -3.27 -4.77
N TRP A 106 19.52 -3.03 -5.53
CA TRP A 106 18.16 -2.85 -4.98
C TRP A 106 17.57 -4.10 -4.34
N GLU A 107 18.00 -5.30 -4.74
CA GLU A 107 17.60 -6.56 -4.09
C GLU A 107 18.38 -6.84 -2.80
N CYS A 108 19.13 -5.85 -2.29
CA CYS A 108 19.95 -5.99 -1.10
C CYS A 108 19.10 -6.16 0.16
N HIS A 109 19.39 -7.19 0.96
CA HIS A 109 18.74 -7.42 2.25
C HIS A 109 19.01 -6.29 3.26
N ARG A 110 20.16 -5.62 3.16
CA ARG A 110 20.48 -4.48 4.03
C ARG A 110 19.49 -3.34 3.87
N LEU A 111 18.81 -3.25 2.72
CA LEU A 111 17.67 -2.36 2.56
C LEU A 111 16.54 -2.69 3.56
N VAL A 112 16.19 -3.97 3.66
CA VAL A 112 15.16 -4.42 4.58
C VAL A 112 15.56 -4.11 6.01
N GLU A 113 16.83 -4.32 6.36
CA GLU A 113 17.37 -3.98 7.68
C GLU A 113 17.20 -2.49 7.98
N VAL A 114 17.66 -1.60 7.10
CA VAL A 114 17.53 -0.14 7.29
C VAL A 114 16.07 0.29 7.49
N VAL A 115 15.18 -0.21 6.63
CA VAL A 115 13.76 0.14 6.70
C VAL A 115 13.14 -0.44 7.98
N GLN A 116 13.45 -1.69 8.32
CA GLN A 116 12.92 -2.32 9.53
C GLN A 116 13.45 -1.69 10.81
N ASP A 117 14.73 -1.33 10.85
CA ASP A 117 15.33 -0.72 12.03
C ASP A 117 14.74 0.67 12.26
N SER A 118 14.54 1.45 11.19
CA SER A 118 13.78 2.72 11.26
C SER A 118 12.38 2.52 11.87
N TRP A 119 11.68 1.43 11.50
CA TRP A 119 10.38 1.12 12.07
C TRP A 119 10.44 0.64 13.53
N LYS A 120 11.40 -0.21 13.88
CA LYS A 120 11.59 -0.71 15.25
C LYS A 120 11.87 0.43 16.21
N GLU A 121 12.73 1.36 15.80
CA GLU A 121 13.05 2.56 16.59
C GLU A 121 11.79 3.36 16.92
N LEU A 122 10.87 3.52 15.97
CA LEU A 122 9.61 4.25 16.20
C LEU A 122 8.60 3.46 17.03
N ILE A 123 8.42 2.16 16.78
CA ILE A 123 7.40 1.33 17.44
C ILE A 123 7.74 1.04 18.91
N PHE A 124 9.03 0.90 19.21
CA PHE A 124 9.54 0.59 20.55
C PHE A 124 10.10 1.81 21.27
N ALA A 125 9.96 3.02 20.70
CA ALA A 125 10.33 4.25 21.37
C ALA A 125 9.55 4.42 22.69
N PRO A 126 10.17 4.99 23.74
CA PRO A 126 9.52 5.23 25.03
C PRO A 126 8.61 6.48 25.03
N HIS A 127 8.64 7.29 23.97
CA HIS A 127 7.87 8.53 23.83
C HIS A 127 6.85 8.42 22.70
N ASP A 128 5.90 9.36 22.66
CA ASP A 128 4.91 9.43 21.58
C ASP A 128 5.59 9.73 20.24
N THR A 129 5.54 8.74 19.34
CA THR A 129 6.09 8.79 17.99
C THR A 129 5.02 8.68 16.92
N LEU A 130 3.73 8.79 17.27
CA LEU A 130 2.62 8.50 16.35
C LEU A 130 2.71 9.33 15.05
N ALA A 131 2.99 10.63 15.16
CA ALA A 131 3.16 11.48 13.98
C ALA A 131 4.27 10.96 13.05
N LYS A 132 5.45 10.61 13.60
CA LYS A 132 6.55 10.03 12.83
C LYS A 132 6.20 8.67 12.23
N GLN A 133 5.44 7.85 12.96
CA GLN A 133 4.96 6.55 12.47
C GLN A 133 4.02 6.73 11.28
N CYS A 134 3.06 7.66 11.35
CA CYS A 134 2.16 7.98 10.24
C CYS A 134 2.94 8.53 9.03
N ASN A 135 3.89 9.43 9.26
CA ASN A 135 4.77 9.98 8.23
C ASN A 135 5.55 8.89 7.51
N LEU A 136 6.18 7.98 8.27
CA LEU A 136 6.92 6.85 7.72
C LEU A 136 6.01 5.83 7.01
N ALA A 137 4.80 5.57 7.53
CA ALA A 137 3.81 4.73 6.86
C ALA A 137 3.41 5.29 5.51
N SER A 138 3.12 6.59 5.41
CA SER A 138 2.74 7.21 4.13
C SER A 138 3.83 6.99 3.08
N PHE A 139 5.09 7.28 3.42
CA PHE A 139 6.21 7.04 2.51
C PHE A 139 6.39 5.56 2.14
N THR A 140 6.54 4.68 3.14
CA THR A 140 6.89 3.27 2.90
C THR A 140 5.76 2.47 2.26
N SER A 141 4.50 2.76 2.61
CA SER A 141 3.33 2.16 1.95
C SER A 141 3.17 2.65 0.52
N THR A 142 3.37 3.95 0.24
CA THR A 142 3.35 4.48 -1.13
C THR A 142 4.46 3.85 -1.96
N ALA A 143 5.68 3.77 -1.42
CA ALA A 143 6.82 3.12 -2.05
C ALA A 143 6.52 1.65 -2.40
N LEU A 144 5.85 0.92 -1.50
CA LEU A 144 5.42 -0.45 -1.77
C LEU A 144 4.34 -0.49 -2.87
N ALA A 145 3.33 0.38 -2.79
CA ALA A 145 2.20 0.44 -3.71
C ALA A 145 2.65 0.69 -5.16
N VAL A 146 3.58 1.62 -5.37
CA VAL A 146 4.15 1.92 -6.70
C VAL A 146 5.17 0.88 -7.17
N GLY A 147 5.45 -0.14 -6.37
CA GLY A 147 6.37 -1.22 -6.74
C GLY A 147 7.84 -0.79 -6.76
N SER A 148 8.25 0.13 -5.88
CA SER A 148 9.68 0.49 -5.73
C SER A 148 10.50 -0.75 -5.38
N HIS A 149 10.09 -1.54 -4.38
CA HIS A 149 10.75 -2.79 -4.04
C HIS A 149 9.81 -3.79 -3.36
N ASP A 150 9.76 -5.04 -3.84
CA ASP A 150 8.91 -6.10 -3.25
C ASP A 150 9.35 -6.46 -1.82
N TRP A 151 10.64 -6.32 -1.49
CA TRP A 151 11.17 -6.51 -0.13
C TRP A 151 10.53 -5.58 0.92
N LEU A 152 9.98 -4.43 0.54
CA LEU A 152 9.18 -3.60 1.46
C LEU A 152 7.94 -4.36 1.98
N GLY A 153 7.50 -5.38 1.24
CA GLY A 153 6.48 -6.32 1.69
C GLY A 153 6.85 -7.05 2.97
N ILE A 154 8.13 -7.32 3.23
CA ILE A 154 8.57 -7.96 4.48
C ILE A 154 8.40 -7.01 5.65
N THR A 155 8.81 -5.76 5.49
CA THR A 155 8.59 -4.72 6.51
C THR A 155 7.10 -4.54 6.76
N ALA A 156 6.28 -4.46 5.71
CA ALA A 156 4.82 -4.36 5.84
C ALA A 156 4.25 -5.58 6.58
N LEU A 157 4.68 -6.80 6.24
CA LEU A 157 4.24 -8.02 6.92
C LEU A 157 4.61 -8.02 8.40
N TRP A 158 5.86 -7.69 8.73
CA TRP A 158 6.32 -7.58 10.10
C TRP A 158 5.54 -6.50 10.87
N TYR A 159 5.30 -5.36 10.25
CA TYR A 159 4.52 -4.28 10.85
C TYR A 159 3.08 -4.72 11.15
N LEU A 160 2.39 -5.30 10.17
CA LEU A 160 1.02 -5.82 10.33
C LEU A 160 0.96 -6.95 11.36
N HIS A 161 1.99 -7.78 11.45
CA HIS A 161 2.14 -8.77 12.51
C HIS A 161 2.17 -8.11 13.89
N GLN A 162 3.05 -7.12 14.10
CA GLN A 162 3.14 -6.40 15.37
C GLN A 162 1.83 -5.69 15.73
N ALA A 163 1.21 -5.02 14.76
CA ALA A 163 0.00 -4.25 14.96
C ALA A 163 -1.23 -5.13 15.19
N LEU A 164 -1.46 -6.14 14.35
CA LEU A 164 -2.75 -6.82 14.28
C LEU A 164 -2.75 -8.22 14.92
N GLU A 165 -1.59 -8.83 15.16
CA GLU A 165 -1.48 -10.25 15.51
C GLU A 165 -0.88 -10.52 16.90
N MET A 166 -0.28 -9.53 17.55
CA MET A 166 0.42 -9.74 18.83
C MET A 166 -0.48 -9.51 20.05
N SER A 167 -1.20 -8.39 20.12
CA SER A 167 -2.13 -8.09 21.21
C SER A 167 -3.19 -7.07 20.81
N ASP A 168 -4.32 -7.05 21.51
CA ASP A 168 -5.35 -6.02 21.32
C ASP A 168 -4.83 -4.62 21.64
N SER A 169 -3.97 -4.49 22.66
CA SER A 169 -3.34 -3.21 23.02
C SER A 169 -2.46 -2.65 21.90
N MET A 170 -1.69 -3.50 21.21
CA MET A 170 -0.91 -3.08 20.05
C MET A 170 -1.79 -2.71 18.87
N THR A 171 -2.89 -3.45 18.68
CA THR A 171 -3.86 -3.16 17.60
C THR A 171 -4.45 -1.77 17.74
N VAL A 172 -4.88 -1.37 18.93
CA VAL A 172 -5.39 0.00 19.15
C VAL A 172 -4.26 1.03 18.96
N ARG A 173 -3.10 0.81 19.59
CA ARG A 173 -1.97 1.76 19.55
C ARG A 173 -1.44 2.02 18.14
N LEU A 174 -1.38 0.99 17.31
CA LEU A 174 -0.80 1.05 15.97
C LEU A 174 -1.86 1.17 14.86
N ALA A 175 -3.14 1.25 15.22
CA ALA A 175 -4.24 1.34 14.26
C ALA A 175 -4.06 2.48 13.23
N PRO A 176 -3.75 3.74 13.60
CA PRO A 176 -3.70 4.84 12.63
C PRO A 176 -2.71 4.58 11.49
N THR A 177 -1.52 4.10 11.85
CA THR A 177 -0.45 3.79 10.91
C THR A 177 -0.75 2.51 10.11
N THR A 178 -1.39 1.50 10.71
CA THR A 178 -1.85 0.30 10.00
C THR A 178 -2.90 0.64 8.93
N ILE A 179 -3.77 1.60 9.22
CA ILE A 179 -4.80 2.04 8.28
C ILE A 179 -4.16 2.72 7.06
N ILE A 180 -3.13 3.55 7.26
CA ILE A 180 -2.35 4.12 6.15
C ILE A 180 -1.77 3.02 5.25
N TRP A 181 -1.18 1.97 5.84
CA TRP A 181 -0.68 0.82 5.06
C TRP A 181 -1.77 0.15 4.21
N ILE A 182 -2.93 -0.12 4.80
CA ILE A 182 -4.04 -0.78 4.09
C ILE A 182 -4.65 0.15 3.03
N ARG A 183 -4.79 1.44 3.30
CA ARG A 183 -5.33 2.42 2.36
C ARG A 183 -4.43 2.60 1.15
N THR A 184 -3.14 2.76 1.39
CA THR A 184 -2.18 3.12 0.34
C THR A 184 -1.68 1.90 -0.40
N ALA A 185 -1.31 0.83 0.31
CA ALA A 185 -0.70 -0.37 -0.27
C ALA A 185 -1.64 -1.58 -0.32
N GLY A 186 -2.92 -1.44 0.05
CA GLY A 186 -3.86 -2.56 0.20
C GLY A 186 -3.96 -3.47 -1.02
N ALA A 187 -4.03 -2.92 -2.22
CA ALA A 187 -4.06 -3.71 -3.45
C ALA A 187 -2.79 -4.58 -3.64
N LYS A 188 -1.61 -4.02 -3.31
CA LYS A 188 -0.33 -4.74 -3.39
C LYS A 188 -0.21 -5.80 -2.28
N LEU A 189 -0.65 -5.48 -1.07
CA LEU A 189 -0.67 -6.42 0.07
C LEU A 189 -1.65 -7.58 -0.18
N LEU A 190 -2.81 -7.31 -0.76
CA LEU A 190 -3.74 -8.34 -1.20
C LEU A 190 -3.14 -9.19 -2.31
N THR A 191 -2.48 -8.57 -3.30
CA THR A 191 -1.79 -9.31 -4.37
C THR A 191 -0.76 -10.28 -3.77
N PHE A 192 0.03 -9.84 -2.78
CA PHE A 192 0.92 -10.74 -2.04
C PHE A 192 0.18 -11.85 -1.31
N SER A 193 -0.99 -11.56 -0.74
CA SER A 193 -1.83 -12.55 -0.04
C SER A 193 -2.45 -13.59 -0.98
N ILE A 194 -2.87 -13.19 -2.19
CA ILE A 194 -3.38 -14.08 -3.24
C ILE A 194 -2.26 -14.98 -3.77
N LEU A 195 -1.08 -14.40 -4.02
CA LEU A 195 0.08 -15.12 -4.53
C LEU A 195 0.83 -15.92 -3.46
N GLU A 196 0.32 -15.94 -2.22
CA GLU A 196 0.95 -16.56 -1.06
C GLU A 196 2.44 -16.20 -0.95
N LYS A 197 2.74 -14.91 -1.14
CA LYS A 197 4.11 -14.42 -1.25
C LYS A 197 4.89 -14.74 0.01
N LYS A 198 6.00 -15.46 -0.19
CA LYS A 198 7.00 -15.79 0.82
C LYS A 198 8.38 -15.38 0.32
N TRP A 199 9.27 -15.12 1.25
CA TRP A 199 10.68 -14.83 0.98
C TRP A 199 11.54 -15.92 1.57
N GLU A 200 12.49 -16.43 0.78
CA GLU A 200 13.42 -17.46 1.22
C GLU A 200 14.66 -16.83 1.86
N ASN A 201 15.22 -17.49 2.89
CA ASN A 201 16.49 -17.10 3.54
C ASN A 201 17.74 -17.32 2.65
N LYS A 202 17.60 -17.46 1.33
CA LYS A 202 18.71 -17.87 0.46
C LYS A 202 19.74 -16.75 0.30
N ASN A 203 20.97 -17.05 0.71
CA ASN A 203 22.21 -16.27 0.51
C ASN A 203 22.30 -15.00 1.34
N PHE A 204 22.27 -15.16 2.65
CA PHE A 204 22.67 -14.10 3.54
C PHE A 204 23.91 -14.54 4.32
N ASP A 205 24.87 -13.62 4.50
CA ASP A 205 25.98 -13.83 5.42
C ASP A 205 25.43 -14.08 6.83
N ASN A 206 26.11 -14.91 7.63
CA ASN A 206 25.66 -15.48 8.91
C ASN A 206 25.12 -14.49 9.99
N ASP A 207 25.22 -13.17 9.79
CA ASP A 207 24.72 -12.12 10.70
C ASP A 207 23.42 -11.43 10.22
N SER A 208 22.81 -11.93 9.13
CA SER A 208 21.66 -11.27 8.50
C SER A 208 20.33 -11.42 9.23
N LEU A 209 19.44 -10.45 8.99
CA LEU A 209 18.02 -10.53 9.32
C LEU A 209 17.38 -11.90 9.04
N ASP A 210 16.82 -12.54 10.07
CA ASP A 210 16.10 -13.81 9.91
C ASP A 210 14.71 -13.58 9.28
N VAL A 211 14.69 -13.54 7.94
CA VAL A 211 13.47 -13.30 7.17
C VAL A 211 12.43 -14.40 7.39
N ALA A 212 12.83 -15.62 7.76
CA ALA A 212 11.90 -16.71 8.03
C ALA A 212 11.06 -16.45 9.29
N SER A 213 11.65 -15.95 10.38
CA SER A 213 10.90 -15.65 11.60
C SER A 213 9.93 -14.47 11.44
N LEU A 214 10.28 -13.48 10.61
CA LEU A 214 9.40 -12.34 10.32
C LEU A 214 8.11 -12.73 9.58
N GLN A 215 8.11 -13.91 8.94
CA GLN A 215 6.97 -14.41 8.19
C GLN A 215 6.01 -15.25 9.04
N ILE A 216 6.38 -15.59 10.28
CA ILE A 216 5.55 -16.40 11.17
C ILE A 216 4.30 -15.59 11.59
N PRO A 217 3.09 -16.18 11.59
CA PRO A 217 1.90 -15.57 12.17
C PRO A 217 2.08 -15.21 13.65
N GLY A 218 1.45 -14.13 14.10
CA GLY A 218 1.42 -13.77 15.52
C GLY A 218 0.41 -14.59 16.30
N ILE A 219 0.53 -14.57 17.62
CA ILE A 219 -0.22 -15.44 18.55
C ILE A 219 -1.73 -15.33 18.33
N LEU A 220 -2.26 -14.13 18.11
CA LEU A 220 -3.71 -13.95 17.87
C LEU A 220 -4.16 -14.58 16.54
N ALA A 221 -3.31 -14.50 15.51
CA ALA A 221 -3.59 -15.11 14.21
C ALA A 221 -3.53 -16.64 14.31
N GLU A 222 -2.53 -17.18 15.02
CA GLU A 222 -2.41 -18.62 15.29
C GLU A 222 -3.61 -19.18 16.05
N VAL A 223 -4.06 -18.47 17.11
CA VAL A 223 -5.27 -18.84 17.88
C VAL A 223 -6.52 -18.83 16.99
N ALA A 224 -6.58 -17.95 15.99
CA ALA A 224 -7.64 -17.93 14.99
C ALA A 224 -7.47 -18.98 13.87
N GLY A 225 -6.46 -19.85 13.94
CA GLY A 225 -6.21 -20.92 12.99
C GLY A 225 -5.38 -20.53 11.76
N VAL A 226 -4.78 -19.33 11.74
CA VAL A 226 -3.85 -18.92 10.69
C VAL A 226 -2.47 -19.51 10.97
N THR A 227 -2.09 -20.50 10.15
CA THR A 227 -0.80 -21.22 10.28
C THR A 227 0.14 -20.99 9.10
N ASP A 228 -0.34 -20.30 8.06
CA ASP A 228 0.43 -20.05 6.85
C ASP A 228 1.48 -18.96 7.09
N HIS A 229 2.76 -19.31 6.90
CA HIS A 229 3.86 -18.34 6.93
C HIS A 229 3.80 -17.41 5.72
N GLY A 230 4.21 -16.15 5.90
CA GLY A 230 4.23 -15.13 4.87
C GLY A 230 2.88 -14.44 4.71
N PHE A 231 2.62 -13.94 3.50
CA PHE A 231 1.29 -13.46 3.12
C PHE A 231 0.39 -14.63 2.74
N SER A 232 -0.88 -14.56 3.13
CA SER A 232 -1.90 -15.52 2.73
C SER A 232 -3.28 -14.88 2.82
N LEU A 233 -4.25 -15.42 2.06
CA LEU A 233 -5.64 -14.95 2.15
C LEU A 233 -6.22 -15.15 3.56
N LYS A 234 -5.87 -16.24 4.27
CA LYS A 234 -6.33 -16.45 5.65
C LYS A 234 -5.85 -15.33 6.58
N ARG A 235 -4.59 -14.91 6.42
CA ARG A 235 -3.99 -13.82 7.21
C ARG A 235 -4.61 -12.47 6.84
N TRP A 236 -4.88 -12.23 5.56
CA TRP A 236 -5.62 -11.05 5.08
C TRP A 236 -7.01 -10.93 5.70
N PHE A 237 -7.81 -12.01 5.66
CA PHE A 237 -9.13 -12.02 6.28
C PHE A 237 -9.06 -11.90 7.81
N PHE A 238 -8.04 -12.48 8.43
CA PHE A 238 -7.78 -12.26 9.85
C PHE A 238 -7.57 -10.77 10.14
N TRP A 239 -6.69 -10.07 9.40
CA TRP A 239 -6.47 -8.62 9.57
C TRP A 239 -7.75 -7.82 9.36
N LYS A 240 -8.54 -8.15 8.34
CA LYS A 240 -9.86 -7.52 8.13
C LYS A 240 -10.76 -7.66 9.36
N SER A 241 -10.83 -8.85 9.95
CA SER A 241 -11.63 -9.10 11.17
C SER A 241 -11.13 -8.31 12.40
N ARG A 242 -9.86 -7.91 12.42
CA ARG A 242 -9.33 -7.02 13.46
C ARG A 242 -9.88 -5.60 13.32
N PHE A 243 -9.91 -5.08 12.10
CA PHE A 243 -10.53 -3.78 11.83
C PHE A 243 -12.05 -3.79 12.03
N GLU A 244 -12.72 -4.89 11.70
CA GLU A 244 -14.16 -5.05 12.01
C GLU A 244 -14.43 -4.94 13.52
N ARG A 245 -13.53 -5.44 14.36
CA ARG A 245 -13.64 -5.25 15.82
C ARG A 245 -13.35 -3.81 16.25
N LEU A 246 -12.33 -3.18 15.67
CA LEU A 246 -12.04 -1.75 15.92
C LEU A 246 -13.18 -0.83 15.44
N SER A 247 -13.99 -1.26 14.47
CA SER A 247 -15.18 -0.53 14.04
C SER A 247 -16.32 -0.50 15.07
N LEU A 248 -16.13 -1.20 16.19
CA LEU A 248 -17.02 -1.19 17.35
C LEU A 248 -16.39 -0.49 18.56
N ASP A 249 -15.22 0.14 18.39
CA ASP A 249 -14.52 0.83 19.47
C ASP A 249 -15.32 2.05 19.98
N GLU A 250 -15.10 2.41 21.25
CA GLU A 250 -15.76 3.56 21.87
C GLU A 250 -15.21 4.88 21.30
N ASP A 251 -13.93 4.92 20.94
CA ASP A 251 -13.28 6.07 20.32
C ASP A 251 -13.82 6.32 18.90
N GLU A 252 -14.42 7.49 18.68
CA GLU A 252 -15.08 7.85 17.43
C GLU A 252 -14.09 7.88 16.26
N GLU A 253 -12.90 8.46 16.46
CA GLU A 253 -11.92 8.61 15.40
C GLU A 253 -11.41 7.25 14.93
N THR A 254 -10.99 6.39 15.87
CA THR A 254 -10.59 5.01 15.59
C THR A 254 -11.69 4.24 14.89
N ARG A 255 -12.95 4.39 15.35
CA ARG A 255 -14.10 3.71 14.76
C ARG A 255 -14.35 4.13 13.31
N ILE A 256 -14.36 5.43 13.02
CA ILE A 256 -14.58 5.96 11.67
C ILE A 256 -13.51 5.43 10.71
N TRP A 257 -12.25 5.52 11.10
CA TRP A 257 -11.14 5.06 10.28
C TRP A 257 -11.17 3.54 10.07
N ALA A 258 -11.51 2.77 11.10
CA ALA A 258 -11.65 1.33 11.00
C ALA A 258 -12.81 0.92 10.07
N MET A 259 -13.98 1.57 10.20
CA MET A 259 -15.12 1.35 9.29
C MET A 259 -14.76 1.62 7.83
N ASP A 260 -14.12 2.76 7.55
CA ASP A 260 -13.64 3.08 6.21
C ASP A 260 -12.65 2.02 5.70
N THR A 261 -11.71 1.60 6.56
CA THR A 261 -10.73 0.56 6.22
C THR A 261 -11.38 -0.75 5.83
N VAL A 262 -12.35 -1.22 6.63
CA VAL A 262 -13.15 -2.42 6.36
C VAL A 262 -13.93 -2.27 5.05
N GLY A 263 -14.54 -1.10 4.82
CA GLY A 263 -15.31 -0.82 3.60
C GLY A 263 -14.47 -1.04 2.34
N TYR A 264 -13.28 -0.44 2.29
CA TYR A 264 -12.34 -0.65 1.18
C TYR A 264 -11.79 -2.08 1.10
N MET A 265 -11.45 -2.72 2.22
CA MET A 265 -11.01 -4.12 2.18
C MET A 265 -12.12 -5.02 1.59
N THR A 266 -13.39 -4.70 1.86
CA THR A 266 -14.56 -5.41 1.33
C THR A 266 -14.75 -5.21 -0.18
N GLN A 267 -14.29 -4.10 -0.75
CA GLN A 267 -14.31 -3.90 -2.20
C GLN A 267 -13.48 -4.98 -2.92
N PHE A 268 -12.39 -5.43 -2.30
CA PHE A 268 -11.60 -6.53 -2.84
C PHE A 268 -12.28 -7.89 -2.74
N ASP A 269 -13.08 -8.15 -1.70
CA ASP A 269 -13.79 -9.42 -1.56
C ASP A 269 -14.65 -9.69 -2.80
N SER A 270 -15.34 -8.66 -3.28
CA SER A 270 -16.15 -8.75 -4.51
C SER A 270 -15.28 -9.16 -5.71
N MET A 271 -14.09 -8.55 -5.87
CA MET A 271 -13.14 -8.88 -6.94
C MET A 271 -12.64 -10.34 -6.84
N LEU A 272 -12.38 -10.83 -5.63
CA LEU A 272 -11.97 -12.22 -5.40
C LEU A 272 -13.07 -13.22 -5.78
N TYR A 273 -14.34 -12.93 -5.47
CA TYR A 273 -15.47 -13.81 -5.79
C TYR A 273 -15.84 -13.82 -7.28
N TYR A 274 -15.68 -12.70 -7.99
CA TYR A 274 -15.91 -12.66 -9.45
C TYR A 274 -14.96 -13.61 -10.20
N GLY A 275 -13.66 -13.63 -9.86
CA GLY A 275 -12.70 -14.54 -10.51
C GLY A 275 -12.93 -16.03 -10.20
N MET A 276 -13.51 -16.34 -9.04
CA MET A 276 -13.82 -17.72 -8.62
C MET A 276 -15.12 -18.25 -9.23
N SER A 277 -16.08 -17.38 -9.53
CA SER A 277 -17.38 -17.78 -10.10
C SER A 277 -17.33 -18.02 -11.62
N GLU A 278 -16.40 -17.41 -12.36
CA GLU A 278 -16.20 -17.65 -13.80
C GLU A 278 -15.49 -18.98 -14.12
N GLY A 279 -14.80 -19.58 -13.15
CA GLY A 279 -14.13 -20.88 -13.28
C GLY A 279 -15.06 -22.10 -13.21
N VAL A 280 -16.35 -21.89 -12.90
CA VAL A 280 -17.31 -22.98 -12.66
C VAL A 280 -18.56 -22.78 -13.52
N LYS A 281 -18.44 -23.01 -14.83
CA LYS A 281 -19.60 -23.44 -15.63
C LYS A 281 -19.92 -24.88 -15.26
N ILE A 282 -20.66 -25.08 -14.16
CA ILE A 282 -21.38 -26.33 -13.93
C ILE A 282 -22.51 -26.38 -14.97
N GLU A 283 -22.28 -27.19 -15.99
CA GLU A 283 -23.29 -27.68 -16.91
C GLU A 283 -24.30 -28.51 -16.11
N GLY A 284 -25.43 -27.90 -15.69
CA GLY A 284 -26.48 -28.68 -15.01
C GLY A 284 -27.59 -27.97 -14.24
N GLU A 285 -27.58 -26.65 -14.01
CA GLU A 285 -28.56 -26.01 -13.12
C GLU A 285 -29.66 -25.16 -13.81
N SER A 286 -30.01 -25.46 -15.07
CA SER A 286 -31.13 -24.77 -15.74
C SER A 286 -32.52 -25.23 -15.29
N THR A 287 -32.66 -26.34 -14.55
CA THR A 287 -33.98 -26.90 -14.22
C THR A 287 -34.57 -26.48 -12.86
N LEU A 288 -33.81 -25.80 -12.00
CA LEU A 288 -34.31 -25.35 -10.68
C LEU A 288 -34.87 -23.92 -10.68
N ARG A 289 -34.41 -23.07 -11.62
CA ARG A 289 -34.80 -21.66 -11.67
C ARG A 289 -36.20 -21.44 -12.24
N GLU A 290 -36.64 -22.24 -13.21
CA GLU A 290 -37.98 -22.13 -13.82
C GLU A 290 -39.13 -22.50 -12.85
N ARG A 291 -38.86 -23.36 -11.84
CA ARG A 291 -39.91 -23.80 -10.90
C ARG A 291 -40.28 -22.73 -9.86
N ASN A 292 -39.36 -21.79 -9.59
CA ASN A 292 -39.59 -20.71 -8.63
C ASN A 292 -40.23 -19.47 -9.26
N GLU A 293 -39.99 -19.19 -10.54
CA GLU A 293 -40.63 -18.08 -11.24
C GLU A 293 -42.13 -18.33 -11.49
N ASN A 294 -42.53 -19.57 -11.76
CA ASN A 294 -43.94 -19.95 -11.88
C ASN A 294 -44.72 -19.91 -10.55
N LYS A 295 -44.05 -19.99 -9.40
CA LYS A 295 -44.67 -19.81 -8.08
C LYS A 295 -44.90 -18.34 -7.74
N ARG A 296 -44.00 -17.43 -8.15
CA ARG A 296 -44.15 -15.99 -7.89
C ARG A 296 -45.26 -15.36 -8.73
N ARG A 297 -45.39 -15.73 -10.02
CA ARG A 297 -46.46 -15.21 -10.89
C ARG A 297 -47.88 -15.52 -10.42
N LYS A 298 -48.11 -16.64 -9.72
CA LYS A 298 -49.44 -16.99 -9.17
C LYS A 298 -49.82 -16.21 -7.90
N THR A 299 -48.88 -15.50 -7.28
CA THR A 299 -49.13 -14.80 -6.01
C THR A 299 -49.38 -13.30 -6.21
N ASP A 300 -48.96 -12.74 -7.35
CA ASP A 300 -49.08 -11.30 -7.64
C ASP A 300 -50.40 -10.90 -8.33
N GLU A 301 -51.14 -11.84 -8.94
CA GLU A 301 -52.47 -11.56 -9.51
C GLU A 301 -53.58 -11.43 -8.44
N SER A 302 -53.33 -11.81 -7.18
CA SER A 302 -54.36 -11.78 -6.12
C SER A 302 -54.30 -10.56 -5.18
N LYS A 303 -53.39 -9.60 -5.41
CA LYS A 303 -53.20 -8.45 -4.50
C LYS A 303 -53.33 -7.05 -5.13
N ALA A 304 -53.62 -6.94 -6.42
CA ALA A 304 -53.87 -5.66 -7.07
C ALA A 304 -55.36 -5.25 -6.97
N ASN A 305 -55.82 -4.90 -5.78
CA ASN A 305 -57.03 -4.10 -5.58
C ASN A 305 -57.00 -3.46 -4.19
N LYS A 306 -56.30 -2.33 -4.06
CA LYS A 306 -56.66 -1.17 -3.23
C LYS A 306 -55.53 -0.15 -3.20
N GLU A 307 -55.91 1.09 -3.47
CA GLU A 307 -55.24 2.34 -3.07
C GLU A 307 -53.92 2.63 -3.83
N GLY A 308 -53.68 3.80 -4.42
CA GLY A 308 -54.27 5.12 -4.23
C GLY A 308 -53.13 6.14 -4.15
N HIS A 309 -52.74 6.68 -5.31
CA HIS A 309 -52.11 7.99 -5.56
C HIS A 309 -51.15 8.60 -4.49
N VAL A 310 -49.88 8.87 -4.85
CA VAL A 310 -49.20 10.19 -4.82
C VAL A 310 -47.90 10.08 -5.64
N TYR A 311 -47.69 11.05 -6.52
CA TYR A 311 -46.60 11.17 -7.48
C TYR A 311 -45.49 12.05 -6.87
N CYS A 312 -44.24 11.56 -6.81
CA CYS A 312 -43.04 12.40 -6.75
C CYS A 312 -42.01 11.83 -7.72
N LYS A 313 -41.70 12.62 -8.74
CA LYS A 313 -40.74 12.35 -9.81
C LYS A 313 -39.36 12.79 -9.32
N LEU A 314 -38.40 11.87 -9.24
CA LEU A 314 -36.97 12.17 -9.15
C LEU A 314 -36.30 11.47 -10.33
N GLU A 315 -35.71 12.28 -11.20
CA GLU A 315 -34.91 11.86 -12.35
C GLU A 315 -33.58 11.32 -11.85
N ALA A 316 -33.23 10.10 -12.24
CA ALA A 316 -31.92 9.50 -12.02
C ALA A 316 -31.07 9.77 -13.26
N ASP A 317 -29.89 10.35 -13.02
CA ASP A 317 -28.87 10.61 -14.03
C ASP A 317 -28.09 9.29 -14.26
N GLU A 318 -28.37 8.62 -15.38
CA GLU A 318 -27.61 7.45 -15.85
C GLU A 318 -26.39 7.95 -16.64
N ASN A 319 -25.24 8.12 -16.00
CA ASN A 319 -23.99 8.32 -16.72
C ASN A 319 -22.74 7.96 -15.89
N ASP A 320 -22.52 6.67 -15.60
CA ASP A 320 -21.23 6.26 -14.99
C ASP A 320 -20.68 4.87 -15.41
N ASP A 321 -21.27 4.21 -16.41
CA ASP A 321 -20.77 2.90 -16.90
C ASP A 321 -19.68 3.01 -17.98
N GLY A 322 -19.46 4.22 -18.52
CA GLY A 322 -18.51 4.46 -19.62
C GLY A 322 -17.05 4.59 -19.19
N GLN A 323 -16.76 4.99 -17.94
CA GLN A 323 -15.38 5.20 -17.49
C GLN A 323 -14.68 3.89 -17.09
N LEU A 324 -15.36 2.99 -16.40
CA LEU A 324 -14.80 1.71 -15.93
C LEU A 324 -14.39 0.77 -17.08
N THR A 325 -15.18 0.74 -18.15
CA THR A 325 -14.83 -0.04 -19.36
C THR A 325 -13.66 0.56 -20.13
N SER A 326 -13.38 1.85 -19.95
CA SER A 326 -12.23 2.54 -20.58
C SER A 326 -10.92 2.23 -19.86
N THR A 327 -10.91 2.28 -18.52
CA THR A 327 -9.72 2.00 -17.70
C THR A 327 -9.27 0.54 -17.81
N MET A 328 -10.21 -0.40 -17.80
CA MET A 328 -9.91 -1.83 -17.94
C MET A 328 -9.32 -2.16 -19.32
N LYS A 329 -9.80 -1.53 -20.40
CA LYS A 329 -9.21 -1.68 -21.75
C LYS A 329 -7.79 -1.10 -21.84
N MET A 330 -7.52 -0.02 -21.11
CA MET A 330 -6.19 0.61 -21.08
C MET A 330 -5.17 -0.26 -20.34
N ALA A 331 -5.57 -0.88 -19.22
CA ALA A 331 -4.74 -1.82 -18.47
C ALA A 331 -4.37 -3.07 -19.29
N THR A 332 -5.36 -3.67 -19.98
CA THR A 332 -5.10 -4.83 -20.85
C THR A 332 -4.20 -4.48 -22.03
N ALA A 333 -4.34 -3.28 -22.61
CA ALA A 333 -3.47 -2.81 -23.69
C ALA A 333 -2.02 -2.56 -23.24
N LEU A 334 -1.81 -2.12 -21.99
CA LEU A 334 -0.48 -1.93 -21.41
C LEU A 334 0.23 -3.26 -21.14
N GLU A 335 -0.49 -4.25 -20.60
CA GLU A 335 0.04 -5.58 -20.34
C GLU A 335 0.42 -6.30 -21.65
N ASP A 336 -0.42 -6.18 -22.69
CA ASP A 336 -0.15 -6.78 -24.01
C ASP A 336 1.05 -6.10 -24.70
N LYS A 337 1.22 -4.79 -24.53
CA LYS A 337 2.41 -4.06 -25.01
C LYS A 337 3.68 -4.48 -24.28
N ARG A 338 3.61 -4.71 -22.96
CA ARG A 338 4.73 -5.21 -22.15
C ARG A 338 5.16 -6.61 -22.59
N LEU A 339 4.20 -7.52 -22.82
CA LEU A 339 4.48 -8.88 -23.28
C LEU A 339 5.13 -8.93 -24.67
N ARG A 340 4.71 -8.06 -25.60
CA ARG A 340 5.34 -7.94 -26.93
C ARG A 340 6.76 -7.41 -26.89
N LEU A 341 7.08 -6.53 -25.94
CA LEU A 341 8.45 -6.03 -25.75
C LEU A 341 9.38 -7.11 -25.17
N LEU A 342 8.87 -7.98 -24.29
CA LEU A 342 9.62 -9.11 -23.75
C LEU A 342 9.90 -10.20 -24.80
N LEU A 343 8.99 -10.41 -25.76
CA LEU A 343 9.21 -11.34 -26.87
C LEU A 343 10.27 -10.85 -27.86
N ARG A 344 10.40 -9.53 -28.07
CA ARG A 344 11.43 -8.94 -28.95
C ARG A 344 12.84 -8.91 -28.37
N GLN A 345 13.02 -9.25 -27.09
CA GLN A 345 14.34 -9.34 -26.44
C GLN A 345 14.91 -10.77 -26.48
N LYS A 346 14.18 -11.73 -27.05
CA LYS A 346 14.61 -13.15 -27.16
C LYS A 346 15.03 -13.57 -28.57
N ASP A 347 14.92 -12.67 -29.54
CA ASP A 347 15.51 -12.77 -30.89
C ASP A 347 16.65 -11.74 -30.99
#